data_AF-A0A6B3H209-F1
#
_entry.id   AF-A0A6B3H209-F1
#
_cell.length_a   1.000
_cell.length_b   1.000
_cell.length_c   1.000
_cell.angle_alpha   90.00
_cell.angle_beta   90.00
_cell.angle_gamma   90.00
#
_symmetry.space_group_name_H-M   'P 1'
#
loop_
_entity.id
_entity.type
_entity.pdbx_description
1 polymer ?
#
loop_
_entity_poly.entity_id
_entity_poly.type
_entity_poly.pdbx_seq_one_letter_code
_entity_poly.pdbx_strand_id
1 'polypeptide(L)' 'MTTTLERPVLREPRPVRAAGLLDTAPGGHGLLRVRGGHPSPDDIKVSPALMRRYGLRKGDAVEGS' A
#
# COMPACT_ATOMS: atom_id res chain seq x y z
N MET A 1 -21.78 37.74 -15.23
CA MET A 1 -21.78 36.26 -15.24
C MET A 1 -20.51 35.78 -14.55
N THR A 2 -20.55 35.55 -13.24
CA THR A 2 -19.38 35.14 -12.45
C THR A 2 -19.18 33.63 -12.54
N THR A 3 -18.08 33.22 -13.16
CA THR A 3 -17.65 31.82 -13.26
C THR A 3 -17.34 31.28 -11.86
N THR A 4 -18.02 30.21 -11.45
CA THR A 4 -17.78 29.56 -10.15
C THR A 4 -16.63 28.57 -10.34
N LEU A 5 -15.46 28.90 -9.80
CA LEU A 5 -14.31 27.99 -9.74
C LEU A 5 -14.62 26.87 -8.74
N GLU A 6 -15.08 25.71 -9.24
CA GLU A 6 -15.09 24.46 -8.48
C GLU A 6 -13.67 24.17 -8.01
N ARG A 7 -13.46 24.18 -6.69
CA ARG A 7 -12.23 23.68 -6.08
C ARG A 7 -12.26 22.15 -6.22
N PRO A 8 -11.22 21.51 -6.79
CA PRO A 8 -11.14 20.06 -6.75
C PRO A 8 -11.08 19.66 -5.29
N VAL A 9 -12.02 18.80 -4.88
CA VAL A 9 -12.06 18.22 -3.54
C VAL A 9 -10.77 17.44 -3.36
N LEU A 10 -9.80 18.03 -2.64
CA LEU A 10 -8.56 17.35 -2.27
C LEU A 10 -8.97 16.19 -1.37
N ARG A 11 -8.98 14.99 -1.95
CA ARG A 11 -9.31 13.75 -1.22
C ARG A 11 -8.22 13.57 -0.18
N GLU A 12 -8.52 13.94 1.06
CA GLU A 12 -7.59 13.72 2.17
C GLU A 12 -7.22 12.25 2.19
N PRO A 13 -5.93 11.89 2.17
CA PRO A 13 -5.51 10.51 2.28
C PRO A 13 -5.90 10.03 3.67
N ARG A 14 -7.07 9.39 3.76
CA ARG A 14 -7.47 8.69 4.97
C ARG A 14 -6.46 7.56 5.19
N PRO A 15 -5.86 7.44 6.38
CA PRO A 15 -4.97 6.33 6.68
C PRO A 15 -5.77 5.03 6.51
N VAL A 16 -5.38 4.23 5.52
CA VAL A 16 -6.05 2.96 5.21
C VAL A 16 -5.30 1.90 5.98
N ARG A 17 -5.90 1.42 7.06
CA ARG A 17 -5.38 0.26 7.77
C ARG A 17 -5.42 -0.95 6.86
N ALA A 18 -4.27 -1.58 6.68
CA ALA A 18 -4.12 -2.78 5.89
C ALA A 18 -3.18 -3.74 6.60
N ALA A 19 -3.62 -4.99 6.66
CA ALA A 19 -2.86 -6.10 7.18
C ALA A 19 -2.81 -7.19 6.11
N GLY A 20 -1.64 -7.80 5.91
CA GLY A 20 -1.49 -8.82 4.90
C GLY A 20 -0.14 -9.49 4.92
N LEU A 21 0.04 -10.39 3.97
CA LEU A 21 1.28 -11.12 3.74
C LEU A 21 2.16 -10.35 2.77
N LEU A 22 3.38 -10.05 3.17
CA LEU A 22 4.36 -9.43 2.29
C LEU A 22 4.85 -10.44 1.25
N ASP A 23 4.65 -10.12 -0.01
CA ASP A 23 5.20 -10.85 -1.15
C ASP A 23 6.30 -10.01 -1.80
N THR A 24 7.54 -10.47 -1.70
CA THR A 24 8.69 -9.76 -2.25
C THR A 24 9.01 -10.33 -3.63
N ALA A 25 8.87 -9.52 -4.68
CA ALA A 25 9.18 -9.94 -6.04
C ALA A 25 10.67 -9.78 -6.36
N PRO A 26 11.21 -10.48 -7.39
CA PRO A 26 12.62 -10.39 -7.80
C PRO A 26 13.11 -8.99 -8.19
N GLY A 27 12.22 -8.01 -8.32
CA GLY A 27 12.54 -6.60 -8.58
C GLY A 27 12.67 -5.71 -7.34
N GLY A 28 12.75 -6.29 -6.14
CA GLY A 28 12.96 -5.56 -4.88
C GLY A 28 11.76 -4.77 -4.35
N HIS A 29 10.63 -4.80 -5.06
CA HIS A 29 9.37 -4.27 -4.57
C HIS A 29 8.63 -5.34 -3.76
N GLY A 30 8.00 -4.90 -2.67
CA GLY A 30 7.10 -5.72 -1.87
C GLY A 30 5.66 -5.40 -2.23
N LEU A 31 4.82 -6.43 -2.31
CA LEU A 31 3.37 -6.29 -2.35
C LEU A 31 2.80 -6.88 -1.07
N LEU A 32 2.06 -6.08 -0.32
CA LEU A 32 1.25 -6.56 0.79
C LEU A 32 -0.02 -7.16 0.22
N ARG A 33 -0.16 -8.47 0.32
CA ARG A 33 -1.36 -9.20 -0.12
C ARG A 33 -2.34 -9.31 1.02
N VAL A 34 -3.45 -8.58 0.91
CA VAL A 34 -4.49 -8.50 1.96
C VAL A 34 -5.40 -9.74 1.92
N ARG A 35 -5.59 -10.36 0.75
CA ARG A 35 -6.49 -11.51 0.57
C ARG A 35 -5.75 -12.85 0.45
N GLY A 36 -5.04 -13.23 1.51
CA GLY A 36 -4.54 -14.60 1.67
C GLY A 36 -3.53 -15.07 0.60
N GLY A 37 -2.79 -14.14 -0.02
CA GLY A 37 -1.77 -14.47 -1.01
C GLY A 37 -2.24 -14.42 -2.47
N HIS A 38 -3.52 -14.19 -2.75
CA HIS A 38 -4.00 -13.97 -4.11
C HIS A 38 -3.81 -12.51 -4.55
N PRO A 39 -3.52 -12.26 -5.84
CA PRO A 39 -3.41 -10.90 -6.36
C PRO A 39 -4.78 -10.23 -6.28
N SER A 40 -4.87 -9.12 -5.56
CA SER A 40 -6.10 -8.37 -5.32
C SER A 40 -5.87 -6.89 -5.65
N PRO A 41 -6.89 -6.15 -6.12
CA PRO A 41 -6.80 -4.69 -6.23
C PRO A 41 -6.57 -3.99 -4.88
N ASP A 42 -6.83 -4.68 -3.78
CA ASP A 42 -6.54 -4.23 -2.41
C ASP A 42 -5.04 -4.36 -2.03
N ASP A 43 -4.20 -4.91 -2.91
CA ASP A 43 -2.79 -5.13 -2.60
C ASP A 43 -2.02 -3.81 -2.51
N ILE A 44 -1.25 -3.66 -1.42
CA ILE A 44 -0.52 -2.42 -1.15
C ILE A 44 0.94 -2.57 -1.55
N LYS A 45 1.44 -1.61 -2.33
CA LYS A 45 2.87 -1.56 -2.65
C LYS A 45 3.67 -1.11 -1.43
N VAL A 46 4.61 -1.95 -1.01
CA VAL A 46 5.57 -1.67 0.06
C VAL A 46 6.90 -1.28 -0.58
N SER A 47 7.40 -0.12 -0.18
CA SER A 47 8.69 0.38 -0.66
C SER A 47 9.85 -0.50 -0.17
N PRO A 48 10.86 -0.78 -1.02
CA PRO A 48 12.05 -1.54 -0.64
C PRO A 48 12.77 -0.95 0.58
N ALA A 49 12.72 0.38 0.74
CA ALA A 49 13.30 1.06 1.89
C ALA A 49 12.64 0.66 3.22
N LEU A 50 11.30 0.51 3.24
CA LEU A 50 10.58 0.04 4.44
C LEU A 50 10.89 -1.42 4.73
N MET A 51 10.93 -2.26 3.69
CA MET A 51 11.31 -3.66 3.84
C MET A 51 12.72 -3.82 4.42
N ARG A 52 13.68 -3.05 3.92
CA ARG A 52 15.06 -3.05 4.45
C ARG A 52 15.14 -2.49 5.86
N ARG A 53 14.37 -1.44 6.17
CA ARG A 53 14.34 -0.82 7.50
C ARG A 53 13.82 -1.78 8.57
N TYR A 54 12.80 -2.57 8.24
CA TYR A 54 12.17 -3.51 9.17
C TYR A 54 12.64 -4.97 8.99
N GLY A 55 13.55 -5.24 8.05
CA GLY A 55 14.08 -6.58 7.78
C GLY A 55 13.05 -7.55 7.17
N LEU A 56 12.00 -7.03 6.52
CA LEU A 56 10.87 -7.81 6.04
C LEU A 56 11.25 -8.73 4.88
N ARG A 57 10.71 -9.95 4.90
CA ARG A 57 10.91 -11.01 3.91
C ARG A 57 9.57 -11.50 3.35
N LYS A 58 9.64 -12.25 2.25
CA LYS A 58 8.46 -12.92 1.69
C LYS A 58 7.83 -13.82 2.75
N GLY A 59 6.53 -13.65 2.98
CA GLY A 59 5.77 -14.42 3.96
C GLY A 59 5.62 -13.74 5.32
N ASP A 60 6.23 -12.57 5.54
CA ASP A 60 6.02 -11.83 6.79
C ASP A 60 4.61 -11.21 6.81
N ALA A 61 3.96 -11.31 7.96
CA ALA A 61 2.72 -10.60 8.23
C ALA A 61 3.05 -9.14 8.58
N VAL A 62 2.52 -8.20 7.80
CA VAL A 62 2.76 -6.77 7.97
C VAL A 62 1.40 -6.08 8.12
N GLU A 63 1.30 -5.20 9.10
CA GLU A 63 0.15 -4.32 9.31
C GLU A 63 0.62 -2.87 9.31
N GLY A 64 -0.16 -1.98 8.69
CA GLY A 64 0.11 -0.56 8.63
C GLY A 64 -1.16 0.25 8.37
N SER A 65 -1.05 1.59 8.40
CA SER A 65 -2.15 2.53 8.20
C SER A 65 -1.72 3.71 7.34
#